data_AF-A0A0G3H8R7-F1
#
_entry.id   AF-A0A0G3H8R7-F1
#
_cell.length_a   1.000
_cell.length_b   1.000
_cell.length_c   1.000
_cell.angle_alpha   90.00
_cell.angle_beta   90.00
_cell.angle_gamma   90.00
#
_symmetry.space_group_name_H-M   'P 1'
#
loop_
_entity.id
_entity.type
_entity.pdbx_description
1 polymer ?
#
loop_
_entity_poly.entity_id
_entity_poly.type
_entity_poly.pdbx_seq_one_letter_code
_entity_poly.pdbx_strand_id
1 'polypeptide(L)'
;MGLHNNNQIKRLNPSTISLPARIAAGGVVGVLAVGGITTAAMAKDVVVDVNGDRTELTTLSRDVAGALDAAGVTIADQDLVYPAPSESLAKGETITVRTAKPVAVVIDGKQTDVTSTALTVQDLVGELDGVTPAAHVDNADARLTDQMRVEVTTPKIVSVTDGGQTVFTEVPAATVKDLLAARDITLGKHDQVSPALDTPVTNNLKVDVQRIDITESTETGDYEAEPNYIDDPQTAEGKETVVTPAVPGVRETTHRITTVNGVETARDIIKEVDITPSTPATISRGTKAAPSVASGSVWDTLAQCEAGGNWSINTGNGYYGGLQFSASTWTAHGGGQYAATADQATREQQIEIASKVQASQGWGAWPACTSRMGLR
;
A
#
# COMPACT_ATOMS: atom_id res chain seq x y z
N MET A 1 -3.82 4.47 50.49
CA MET A 1 -2.46 5.03 50.37
C MET A 1 -2.34 5.52 48.94
N GLY A 2 -2.59 6.80 48.65
CA GLY A 2 -1.61 7.88 48.81
C GLY A 2 -0.54 7.69 47.71
N LEU A 3 -0.54 8.48 46.63
CA LEU A 3 0.06 9.81 46.63
C LEU A 3 -0.52 10.70 45.52
N HIS A 4 -0.90 11.90 45.93
CA HIS A 4 -1.21 13.05 45.08
C HIS A 4 0.07 13.57 44.43
N ASN A 5 0.06 13.87 43.14
CA ASN A 5 1.08 14.73 42.54
C ASN A 5 0.44 16.03 42.05
N ASN A 6 0.93 17.12 42.63
CA ASN A 6 0.35 18.45 42.66
C ASN A 6 1.09 19.31 41.63
N ASN A 7 0.48 19.54 40.46
CA ASN A 7 0.99 20.53 39.49
C ASN A 7 0.12 21.78 39.53
N GLN A 8 0.56 22.76 40.32
CA GLN A 8 -0.02 24.09 40.34
C GLN A 8 0.31 24.82 39.04
N ILE A 9 -0.68 24.89 38.14
CA ILE A 9 -0.68 25.87 37.06
C ILE A 9 -1.32 27.14 37.63
N LYS A 10 -0.49 28.17 37.86
CA LYS A 10 -0.94 29.54 38.12
C LYS A 10 -1.80 29.98 36.93
N ARG A 11 -3.12 29.96 37.12
CA ARG A 11 -4.06 30.64 36.21
C ARG A 11 -3.83 32.13 36.38
N LEU A 12 -3.18 32.75 35.40
CA LEU A 12 -3.24 34.19 35.21
C LEU A 12 -4.69 34.52 34.86
N ASN A 13 -5.27 35.36 35.71
CA ASN A 13 -6.59 35.93 35.61
C ASN A 13 -6.70 36.66 34.25
N PRO A 14 -7.53 36.24 33.27
CA PRO A 14 -7.98 37.18 32.28
C PRO A 14 -9.02 38.04 32.97
N SER A 15 -8.68 39.31 33.22
CA SER A 15 -9.65 40.33 33.59
C SER A 15 -10.71 40.37 32.49
N THR A 16 -11.81 39.65 32.69
CA THR A 16 -13.00 39.69 31.84
C THR A 16 -13.64 41.06 32.01
N ILE A 17 -13.17 42.04 31.24
CA ILE A 17 -13.97 43.21 30.92
C ILE A 17 -14.84 42.78 29.74
N SER A 18 -15.93 42.07 30.05
CA SER A 18 -17.03 41.94 29.11
C SER A 18 -17.61 43.34 28.90
N LEU A 19 -17.24 44.02 27.80
CA LEU A 19 -18.05 45.13 27.33
C LEU A 19 -19.43 44.56 26.99
N PRO A 20 -20.52 45.19 27.45
CA PRO A 20 -21.85 44.69 27.17
C PRO A 20 -22.12 44.83 25.67
N ALA A 21 -22.46 43.73 25.01
CA ALA A 21 -23.12 43.74 23.73
C ALA A 21 -24.32 44.69 23.80
N ARG A 22 -24.26 45.80 23.07
CA ARG A 22 -25.39 46.71 22.87
C ARG A 22 -25.52 47.06 21.40
N ILE A 23 -25.92 46.07 20.63
CA ILE A 23 -26.83 46.31 19.52
C ILE A 23 -28.05 45.45 19.82
N ALA A 24 -29.06 46.08 20.43
CA ALA A 24 -30.39 45.53 20.35
C ALA A 24 -30.80 45.67 18.88
N ALA A 25 -30.75 44.56 18.13
CA ALA A 25 -31.48 44.43 16.88
C ALA A 25 -32.98 44.41 17.21
N GLY A 26 -33.50 45.57 17.59
CA GLY A 26 -34.91 45.85 17.73
C GLY A 26 -35.26 46.82 16.63
N GLY A 27 -35.83 46.30 15.54
CA GLY A 27 -36.51 47.15 14.56
C GLY A 27 -37.59 47.95 15.26
N VAL A 28 -37.31 49.22 15.55
CA VAL A 28 -38.30 50.22 15.94
C VAL A 28 -38.05 51.41 15.04
N VAL A 29 -38.84 51.50 13.97
CA VAL A 29 -39.05 52.76 13.25
C VAL A 29 -39.78 53.70 14.21
N GLY A 30 -39.02 54.46 15.00
CA GLY A 30 -39.54 55.47 15.90
C GLY A 30 -39.48 56.84 15.24
N VAL A 31 -40.53 57.22 14.50
CA VAL A 31 -40.70 58.62 14.08
C VAL A 31 -41.13 59.43 15.31
N LEU A 32 -40.17 60.05 16.00
CA LEU A 32 -40.44 61.09 16.99
C LEU A 32 -40.65 62.42 16.27
N ALA A 33 -41.91 62.69 15.90
CA ALA A 33 -42.33 64.01 15.44
C ALA A 33 -42.53 64.93 16.66
N VAL A 34 -41.56 65.80 16.93
CA VAL A 34 -41.75 66.98 17.79
C VAL A 34 -41.74 68.22 16.90
N GLY A 35 -42.81 69.00 16.97
CA GLY A 35 -43.14 70.07 16.05
C GLY A 35 -42.17 71.27 16.03
N GLY A 36 -42.08 71.88 14.85
CA GLY A 36 -41.38 73.14 14.59
C GLY A 36 -41.38 73.46 13.09
N ILE A 37 -42.31 74.29 12.63
CA ILE A 37 -42.40 74.75 11.24
C ILE A 37 -41.23 75.71 10.98
N THR A 38 -40.16 75.22 10.35
CA THR A 38 -39.21 75.91 9.42
C THR A 38 -37.94 75.09 9.07
N THR A 39 -37.72 73.87 9.57
CA THR A 39 -36.41 73.17 9.46
C THR A 39 -36.25 72.12 8.35
N ALA A 40 -37.30 71.79 7.58
CA ALA A 40 -37.26 70.69 6.60
C ALA A 40 -36.22 70.86 5.47
N ALA A 41 -35.87 72.10 5.11
CA ALA A 41 -34.92 72.37 4.02
C ALA A 41 -33.44 72.10 4.38
N MET A 42 -33.12 72.01 5.68
CA MET A 42 -31.73 71.84 6.17
C MET A 42 -31.43 70.41 6.62
N ALA A 43 -32.45 69.54 6.66
CA ALA A 43 -32.31 68.13 7.01
C ALA A 43 -31.65 67.36 5.85
N LYS A 44 -30.72 66.49 6.22
CA LYS A 44 -29.99 65.61 5.30
C LYS A 44 -30.44 64.18 5.57
N ASP A 45 -30.87 63.52 4.50
CA ASP A 45 -31.17 62.09 4.51
C ASP A 45 -29.88 61.37 4.13
N VAL A 46 -29.36 60.52 5.01
CA VAL A 46 -28.09 59.80 4.84
C VAL A 46 -28.27 58.33 5.20
N VAL A 47 -27.37 57.48 4.72
CA VAL A 47 -27.32 56.07 5.10
C VAL A 47 -26.12 55.85 6.00
N VAL A 48 -26.33 55.27 7.18
CA VAL A 48 -25.26 54.83 8.07
C VAL A 48 -25.13 53.32 7.95
N ASP A 49 -24.03 52.85 7.35
CA ASP A 49 -23.69 51.44 7.16
C ASP A 49 -22.66 51.02 8.23
N VAL A 50 -23.12 50.35 9.28
CA VAL A 50 -22.28 49.86 10.37
C VAL A 50 -22.07 48.37 10.18
N ASN A 51 -20.85 47.96 9.83
CA ASN A 51 -20.50 46.55 9.60
C ASN A 51 -21.46 45.81 8.64
N GLY A 52 -21.93 46.51 7.59
CA GLY A 52 -22.86 45.98 6.59
C GLY A 52 -24.34 46.14 6.96
N ASP A 53 -24.66 46.59 8.18
CA ASP A 53 -26.02 46.86 8.63
C ASP A 53 -26.36 48.33 8.34
N ARG A 54 -27.31 48.53 7.42
CA ARG A 54 -27.67 49.86 6.89
C ARG A 54 -28.87 50.45 7.62
N THR A 55 -28.71 51.67 8.10
CA THR A 55 -29.75 52.46 8.75
C THR A 55 -29.93 53.77 8.00
N GLU A 56 -31.17 54.09 7.61
CA GLU A 56 -31.50 55.41 7.09
C GLU A 56 -31.63 56.41 8.24
N LEU A 57 -30.98 57.56 8.11
CA LEU A 57 -30.94 58.61 9.12
C LEU A 57 -31.28 59.95 8.48
N THR A 58 -32.29 60.63 9.01
CA THR A 58 -32.52 62.04 8.72
C THR A 58 -31.92 62.88 9.86
N THR A 59 -30.94 63.73 9.54
CA THR A 59 -30.20 64.53 10.54
C THR A 59 -29.96 65.98 10.11
N LEU A 60 -29.78 66.88 11.08
CA LEU A 60 -29.35 68.27 10.89
C LEU A 60 -27.83 68.45 11.06
N SER A 61 -27.10 67.38 11.39
CA SER A 61 -25.66 67.40 11.64
C SER A 61 -24.88 67.99 10.47
N ARG A 62 -23.82 68.73 10.79
CA ARG A 62 -22.97 69.42 9.80
C ARG A 62 -21.88 68.53 9.24
N ASP A 63 -21.48 67.51 10.00
CA ASP A 63 -20.38 66.61 9.71
C ASP A 63 -20.76 65.15 10.01
N VAL A 64 -19.85 64.24 9.64
CA VAL A 64 -20.01 62.80 9.82
C VAL A 64 -20.07 62.42 11.31
N ALA A 65 -19.22 63.01 12.16
CA ALA A 65 -19.20 62.74 13.61
C ALA A 65 -20.57 63.01 14.25
N GLY A 66 -21.16 64.18 13.99
CA GLY A 66 -22.47 64.50 14.52
C GLY A 66 -23.60 63.63 13.95
N ALA A 67 -23.44 63.06 12.75
CA ALA A 67 -24.41 62.10 12.21
C ALA A 67 -24.31 60.73 12.89
N LEU A 68 -23.09 60.26 13.18
CA LEU A 68 -22.86 59.02 13.91
C LEU A 68 -23.38 59.09 15.35
N ASP A 69 -23.15 60.23 16.04
CA ASP A 69 -23.70 60.47 17.37
C ASP A 69 -25.24 60.44 17.36
N ALA A 70 -25.86 61.06 16.35
CA ALA A 70 -27.32 61.04 16.17
C ALA A 70 -27.87 59.63 15.87
N ALA A 71 -27.09 58.79 15.19
CA ALA A 71 -27.41 57.38 14.97
C ALA A 71 -27.10 56.49 16.19
N GLY A 72 -26.53 57.03 17.27
CA GLY A 72 -26.12 56.26 18.45
C GLY A 72 -24.94 55.33 18.19
N VAL A 73 -24.13 55.61 17.17
CA VAL A 73 -22.97 54.80 16.79
C VAL A 73 -21.74 55.34 17.51
N THR A 74 -21.13 54.50 18.35
CA THR A 74 -19.84 54.81 18.99
C THR A 74 -18.72 54.24 18.13
N ILE A 75 -17.69 55.06 17.89
CA ILE A 75 -16.49 54.67 17.13
C ILE A 75 -15.30 54.48 18.07
N ALA A 76 -14.50 53.44 17.86
CA ALA A 76 -13.22 53.25 18.52
C ALA A 76 -12.06 53.80 17.66
N ASP A 77 -10.90 54.01 18.28
CA ASP A 77 -9.72 54.63 17.62
C ASP A 77 -9.22 53.85 16.39
N GLN A 78 -9.46 52.54 16.33
CA GLN A 78 -9.02 51.67 15.23
C GLN A 78 -10.12 51.43 14.19
N ASP A 79 -11.34 51.94 14.40
CA ASP A 79 -12.43 51.77 13.46
C ASP A 79 -12.19 52.59 12.19
N LEU A 80 -12.55 52.00 11.05
CA LEU A 80 -12.56 52.72 9.78
C LEU A 80 -13.89 53.46 9.65
N VAL A 81 -13.81 54.78 9.48
CA VAL A 81 -14.95 55.65 9.20
C VAL A 81 -14.71 56.37 7.88
N TYR A 82 -15.64 56.22 6.94
CA TYR A 82 -15.61 56.90 5.65
C TYR A 82 -16.99 57.46 5.30
N PRO A 83 -17.12 58.75 4.91
CA PRO A 83 -16.07 59.77 4.90
C PRO A 83 -15.53 60.10 6.30
N ALA A 84 -14.48 60.92 6.41
CA ALA A 84 -13.81 61.14 7.70
C ALA A 84 -14.75 61.81 8.73
N PRO A 85 -14.61 61.57 10.05
CA PRO A 85 -15.52 62.14 11.06
C PRO A 85 -15.66 63.67 11.03
N SER A 86 -14.61 64.38 10.62
CA SER A 86 -14.61 65.85 10.50
C SER A 86 -15.11 66.38 9.15
N GLU A 87 -15.41 65.50 8.20
CA GLU A 87 -15.84 65.85 6.86
C GLU A 87 -17.28 66.36 6.87
N SER A 88 -17.57 67.35 6.02
CA SER A 88 -18.90 67.96 5.95
C SER A 88 -19.89 67.00 5.32
N LEU A 89 -21.06 66.86 5.96
CA LEU A 89 -22.09 65.92 5.54
C LEU A 89 -22.93 66.48 4.39
N ALA A 90 -23.13 65.70 3.33
CA ALA A 90 -24.00 65.99 2.20
C ALA A 90 -25.33 65.20 2.26
N LYS A 91 -26.35 65.69 1.56
CA LYS A 91 -27.62 64.97 1.42
C LYS A 91 -27.45 63.77 0.47
N GLY A 92 -27.97 62.61 0.86
CA GLY A 92 -27.88 61.35 0.11
C GLY A 92 -26.55 60.62 0.31
N GLU A 93 -25.71 61.07 1.24
CA GLU A 93 -24.40 60.49 1.50
C GLU A 93 -24.52 59.16 2.28
N THR A 94 -23.57 58.25 2.03
CA THR A 94 -23.43 57.02 2.82
C THR A 94 -22.22 57.16 3.73
N ILE A 95 -22.46 57.10 5.04
CA ILE A 95 -21.42 56.98 6.06
C ILE A 95 -21.20 55.50 6.32
N THR A 96 -19.97 55.03 6.13
CA THR A 96 -19.54 53.67 6.37
C THR A 96 -18.71 53.61 7.64
N VAL A 97 -19.09 52.74 8.56
CA VAL A 97 -18.33 52.39 9.76
C VAL A 97 -17.96 50.91 9.69
N ARG A 98 -16.68 50.60 9.82
CA ARG A 98 -16.18 49.23 9.95
C ARG A 98 -15.41 49.12 11.26
N THR A 99 -15.96 48.33 12.18
CA THR A 99 -15.37 48.13 13.50
C THR A 99 -14.12 47.27 13.38
N ALA A 100 -13.03 47.72 13.99
CA ALA A 100 -11.80 46.94 14.07
C ALA A 100 -12.01 45.72 14.97
N LYS A 101 -11.71 44.54 14.42
CA LYS A 101 -11.86 43.26 15.12
C LYS A 101 -10.50 42.58 15.23
N PRO A 102 -10.07 42.18 16.43
CA PRO A 102 -8.97 41.25 16.60
C PRO A 102 -9.38 39.85 16.12
N VAL A 103 -8.57 39.26 15.25
CA VAL A 103 -8.82 37.96 14.61
C VAL A 103 -7.54 37.12 14.65
N ALA A 104 -7.68 35.84 14.97
CA ALA A 104 -6.58 34.89 14.93
C ALA A 104 -6.52 34.25 13.53
N VAL A 105 -5.54 34.62 12.73
CA VAL A 105 -5.32 34.06 11.39
C VAL A 105 -4.30 32.94 11.46
N VAL A 106 -4.61 31.79 10.88
CA VAL A 106 -3.74 30.62 10.86
C VAL A 106 -3.42 30.24 9.42
N ILE A 107 -2.21 30.56 8.98
CA ILE A 107 -1.73 30.23 7.64
C ILE A 107 -0.87 28.98 7.74
N ASP A 108 -1.30 27.89 7.09
CA ASP A 108 -0.60 26.59 7.08
C ASP A 108 -0.18 26.11 8.49
N GLY A 109 -1.08 26.29 9.46
CA GLY A 109 -0.87 25.90 10.86
C GLY A 109 -0.11 26.92 11.72
N LYS A 110 0.41 28.01 11.15
CA LYS A 110 1.07 29.08 11.89
C LYS A 110 0.10 30.22 12.22
N GLN A 111 -0.19 30.40 13.52
CA GLN A 111 -1.07 31.47 13.99
C GLN A 111 -0.37 32.83 14.06
N THR A 112 -1.10 33.87 13.64
CA THR A 112 -0.78 35.29 13.81
C THR A 112 -2.05 36.04 14.18
N ASP A 113 -1.99 36.92 15.18
CA ASP A 113 -3.13 37.75 15.55
C ASP A 113 -3.07 39.06 14.75
N VAL A 114 -4.19 39.41 14.11
CA VAL A 114 -4.33 40.60 13.28
C VAL A 114 -5.55 41.40 13.73
N THR A 115 -5.47 42.72 13.64
CA THR A 115 -6.64 43.58 13.78
C THR A 115 -7.04 44.06 12.39
N SER A 116 -8.29 43.82 12.00
CA SER A 116 -8.80 44.21 10.68
C SER A 116 -10.19 44.82 10.77
N THR A 117 -10.48 45.71 9.82
CA THR A 117 -11.79 46.33 9.59
C THR A 117 -12.56 45.62 8.47
N ALA A 118 -12.07 44.48 7.98
CA ALA A 118 -12.72 43.67 6.97
C ALA A 118 -14.15 43.28 7.38
N LEU A 119 -15.06 43.27 6.41
CA LEU A 119 -16.45 42.91 6.62
C LEU A 119 -16.62 41.39 6.65
N THR A 120 -15.97 40.69 5.71
CA THR A 120 -16.03 39.24 5.54
C THR A 120 -14.68 38.56 5.75
N VAL A 121 -14.69 37.24 5.89
CA VAL A 121 -13.47 36.43 5.92
C VAL A 121 -12.65 36.60 4.62
N GLN A 122 -13.32 36.67 3.47
CA GLN A 122 -12.68 36.88 2.17
C GLN A 122 -11.98 38.23 2.08
N ASP A 123 -12.62 39.29 2.57
CA ASP A 123 -12.01 40.63 2.62
C ASP A 123 -10.75 40.63 3.48
N LEU A 124 -10.82 39.99 4.68
CA LEU A 124 -9.67 39.84 5.56
C LEU A 124 -8.53 39.10 4.86
N VAL A 125 -8.82 37.98 4.21
CA VAL A 125 -7.81 37.19 3.51
C VAL A 125 -7.15 37.99 2.37
N GLY A 126 -7.88 38.86 1.69
CA GLY A 126 -7.35 39.76 0.68
C GLY A 126 -6.41 40.84 1.22
N GLU A 127 -6.47 41.16 2.52
CA GLU A 127 -5.57 42.09 3.20
C GLU A 127 -4.26 41.42 3.66
N LEU A 128 -4.17 40.08 3.67
CA LEU A 128 -3.04 39.36 4.21
C LEU A 128 -1.86 39.27 3.23
N ASP A 129 -0.68 39.68 3.69
CA ASP A 129 0.56 39.52 2.95
C ASP A 129 0.92 38.04 2.74
N GLY A 130 1.33 37.70 1.51
CA GLY A 130 1.80 36.37 1.16
C GLY A 130 0.69 35.34 0.92
N VAL A 131 -0.58 35.74 0.97
CA VAL A 131 -1.71 34.89 0.59
C VAL A 131 -2.12 35.17 -0.85
N THR A 132 -2.09 34.14 -1.69
CA THR A 132 -2.52 34.24 -3.09
C THR A 132 -4.03 34.02 -3.20
N PRO A 133 -4.70 34.52 -4.26
CA PRO A 133 -6.12 34.22 -4.52
C PRO A 133 -6.46 32.72 -4.66
N ALA A 134 -5.47 31.87 -4.90
CA ALA A 134 -5.62 30.42 -4.97
C ALA A 134 -5.56 29.72 -3.59
N ALA A 135 -5.41 30.46 -2.50
CA ALA A 135 -5.51 29.91 -1.15
C ALA A 135 -6.96 29.51 -0.82
N HIS A 136 -7.09 28.43 -0.06
CA HIS A 136 -8.38 27.97 0.44
C HIS A 136 -8.65 28.56 1.82
N VAL A 137 -9.88 29.04 2.03
CA VAL A 137 -10.40 29.51 3.32
C VAL A 137 -11.84 29.04 3.46
N ASP A 138 -12.18 28.50 4.64
CA ASP A 138 -13.54 28.07 4.92
C ASP A 138 -14.45 29.27 5.21
N ASN A 139 -15.69 29.20 4.72
CA ASN A 139 -16.71 30.23 4.94
C ASN A 139 -16.26 31.65 4.54
N ALA A 140 -15.65 31.79 3.36
CA ALA A 140 -15.15 33.06 2.83
C ALA A 140 -16.15 34.24 2.95
N ASP A 141 -17.43 34.00 2.70
CA ASP A 141 -18.47 35.04 2.77
C ASP A 141 -18.98 35.34 4.20
N ALA A 142 -18.53 34.59 5.22
CA ALA A 142 -18.97 34.80 6.59
C ALA A 142 -18.54 36.18 7.09
N ARG A 143 -19.45 36.85 7.82
CA ARG A 143 -19.16 38.11 8.49
C ARG A 143 -18.09 37.88 9.57
N LEU A 144 -17.08 38.74 9.57
CA LEU A 144 -16.00 38.68 10.55
C LEU A 144 -16.52 39.03 11.95
N THR A 145 -16.15 38.26 12.97
CA THR A 145 -16.50 38.52 14.38
C THR A 145 -15.25 38.72 15.24
N ASP A 146 -15.43 39.33 16.41
CA ASP A 146 -14.34 39.48 17.39
C ASP A 146 -13.82 38.09 17.83
N GLN A 147 -12.50 37.97 17.96
CA GLN A 147 -11.78 36.73 18.29
C GLN A 147 -12.03 35.56 17.32
N MET A 148 -12.54 35.83 16.12
CA MET A 148 -12.74 34.78 15.11
C MET A 148 -11.39 34.13 14.78
N ARG A 149 -11.41 32.80 14.58
CA ARG A 149 -10.26 32.07 14.06
C ARG A 149 -10.49 31.81 12.57
N VAL A 150 -9.55 32.23 11.75
CA VAL A 150 -9.61 32.07 10.28
C VAL A 150 -8.44 31.19 9.86
N GLU A 151 -8.76 30.02 9.29
CA GLU A 151 -7.74 29.08 8.79
C GLU A 151 -7.58 29.25 7.29
N VAL A 152 -6.34 29.46 6.86
CA VAL A 152 -5.97 29.69 5.47
C VAL A 152 -4.96 28.63 5.06
N THR A 153 -5.27 27.91 3.98
CA THR A 153 -4.38 26.91 3.40
C THR A 153 -3.82 27.43 2.09
N THR A 154 -2.50 27.60 2.03
CA THR A 154 -1.85 28.09 0.80
C THR A 154 -1.69 26.96 -0.22
N PRO A 155 -1.76 27.27 -1.53
CA PRO A 155 -1.49 26.30 -2.57
C PRO A 155 -0.02 25.87 -2.54
N LYS A 156 0.22 24.57 -2.72
CA LYS A 156 1.56 23.98 -2.74
C LYS A 156 1.71 23.13 -3.99
N ILE A 157 2.88 23.19 -4.62
CA ILE A 157 3.20 22.38 -5.80
C ILE A 157 3.66 21.01 -5.32
N VAL A 158 2.98 19.94 -5.76
CA VAL A 158 3.26 18.56 -5.39
C VAL A 158 3.23 17.64 -6.61
N SER A 159 3.78 16.44 -6.48
CA SER A 159 3.62 15.37 -7.47
C SER A 159 2.81 14.22 -6.88
N VAL A 160 1.74 13.82 -7.57
CA VAL A 160 0.92 12.66 -7.21
C VAL A 160 1.13 11.58 -8.26
N THR A 161 1.58 10.41 -7.83
CA THR A 161 1.69 9.20 -8.66
C THR A 161 0.55 8.29 -8.29
N ASP A 162 -0.36 8.02 -9.23
CA ASP A 162 -1.52 7.17 -9.03
C ASP A 162 -1.48 6.01 -10.02
N GLY A 163 -1.40 4.77 -9.53
CA GLY A 163 -1.35 3.60 -10.39
C GLY A 163 -0.14 3.60 -11.32
N GLY A 164 0.96 4.27 -10.94
CA GLY A 164 2.16 4.46 -11.76
C GLY A 164 2.13 5.69 -12.69
N GLN A 165 1.05 6.47 -12.73
CA GLN A 165 0.97 7.70 -13.51
C GLN A 165 1.24 8.93 -12.63
N THR A 166 2.31 9.67 -12.93
CA THR A 166 2.69 10.87 -12.16
C THR A 166 2.13 12.15 -12.79
N VAL A 167 1.50 12.98 -11.97
CA VAL A 167 1.00 14.31 -12.32
C VAL A 167 1.52 15.34 -11.31
N PHE A 168 1.91 16.52 -11.80
CA PHE A 168 2.24 17.67 -10.97
C PHE A 168 0.99 18.55 -10.82
N THR A 169 0.71 18.99 -9.61
CA THR A 169 -0.44 19.84 -9.32
C THR A 169 -0.10 20.88 -8.27
N GLU A 170 -0.72 22.05 -8.41
CA GLU A 170 -0.74 23.08 -7.39
C GLU A 170 -2.12 23.04 -6.72
N VAL A 171 -2.16 22.94 -5.39
CA VAL A 171 -3.42 22.75 -4.66
C VAL A 171 -3.33 23.21 -3.21
N PRO A 172 -4.35 23.92 -2.70
CA PRO A 172 -4.42 24.34 -1.31
C PRO A 172 -4.91 23.20 -0.41
N ALA A 173 -4.04 22.22 -0.17
CA ALA A 173 -4.30 21.10 0.72
C ALA A 173 -3.43 21.18 1.99
N ALA A 174 -4.02 20.87 3.14
CA ALA A 174 -3.30 20.81 4.41
C ALA A 174 -2.61 19.46 4.60
N THR A 175 -3.31 18.36 4.29
CA THR A 175 -2.80 16.98 4.42
C THR A 175 -2.87 16.19 3.11
N VAL A 176 -2.15 15.06 3.04
CA VAL A 176 -2.22 14.14 1.88
C VAL A 176 -3.67 13.70 1.62
N LYS A 177 -4.47 13.50 2.67
CA LYS A 177 -5.90 13.19 2.54
C LYS A 177 -6.65 14.28 1.77
N ASP A 178 -6.45 15.54 2.15
CA ASP A 178 -7.13 16.69 1.53
C ASP A 178 -6.66 16.88 0.09
N LEU A 179 -5.37 16.64 -0.17
CA LEU A 179 -4.78 16.65 -1.51
C LEU A 179 -5.45 15.62 -2.43
N LEU A 180 -5.61 14.37 -1.97
CA LEU A 180 -6.28 13.33 -2.74
C LEU A 180 -7.75 13.67 -2.99
N ALA A 181 -8.46 14.17 -1.96
CA ALA A 181 -9.85 14.60 -2.09
C ALA A 181 -10.02 15.75 -3.10
N ALA A 182 -9.14 16.75 -3.07
CA ALA A 182 -9.14 17.88 -4.01
C ALA A 182 -8.82 17.48 -5.47
N ARG A 183 -8.30 16.27 -5.68
CA ARG A 183 -8.02 15.69 -7.00
C ARG A 183 -9.03 14.62 -7.40
N ASP A 184 -10.11 14.46 -6.63
CA ASP A 184 -11.13 13.42 -6.81
C ASP A 184 -10.55 11.99 -6.80
N ILE A 185 -9.41 11.80 -6.12
CA ILE A 185 -8.75 10.51 -5.98
C ILE A 185 -9.36 9.78 -4.78
N THR A 186 -10.19 8.80 -5.05
CA THR A 186 -10.77 7.91 -4.03
C THR A 186 -9.91 6.68 -3.87
N LEU A 187 -9.71 6.22 -2.61
CA LEU A 187 -8.89 5.05 -2.30
C LEU A 187 -9.76 3.79 -2.21
N GLY A 188 -9.33 2.74 -2.88
CA GLY A 188 -9.86 1.40 -2.73
C GLY A 188 -9.56 0.82 -1.34
N LYS A 189 -10.24 -0.27 -1.00
CA LYS A 189 -10.11 -0.93 0.31
C LYS A 189 -8.68 -1.39 0.62
N HIS A 190 -7.94 -1.77 -0.41
CA HIS A 190 -6.59 -2.33 -0.29
C HIS A 190 -5.50 -1.37 -0.76
N ASP A 191 -5.88 -0.20 -1.29
CA ASP A 191 -4.93 0.79 -1.80
C ASP A 191 -4.03 1.30 -0.67
N GLN A 192 -2.79 1.60 -1.02
CA GLN A 192 -1.81 2.15 -0.10
C GLN A 192 -1.36 3.52 -0.57
N VAL A 193 -1.14 4.43 0.38
CA VAL A 193 -0.67 5.79 0.09
C VAL A 193 0.60 6.06 0.88
N SER A 194 1.60 6.60 0.19
CA SER A 194 2.86 7.04 0.78
C SER A 194 3.18 8.46 0.35
N PRO A 195 3.44 9.40 1.28
CA PRO A 195 3.39 9.24 2.73
C PRO A 195 1.95 9.12 3.27
N ALA A 196 1.80 8.90 4.58
CA ALA A 196 0.52 8.66 5.24
C ALA A 196 -0.49 9.82 5.02
N LEU A 197 -1.78 9.50 5.09
CA LEU A 197 -2.88 10.44 4.77
C LEU A 197 -2.90 11.72 5.63
N ASP A 198 -2.41 11.66 6.86
CA ASP A 198 -2.32 12.79 7.79
C ASP A 198 -1.01 13.60 7.61
N THR A 199 -0.12 13.18 6.72
CA THR A 199 1.14 13.88 6.46
C THR A 199 0.85 15.29 5.94
N PRO A 200 1.43 16.34 6.56
CA PRO A 200 1.29 17.71 6.08
C PRO A 200 1.84 17.88 4.66
N VAL A 201 1.07 18.59 3.82
CA VAL A 201 1.51 18.89 2.46
C VAL A 201 2.57 19.99 2.49
N THR A 202 3.68 19.76 1.78
CA THR A 202 4.77 20.72 1.62
C THR A 202 5.12 20.86 0.13
N ASN A 203 5.81 21.94 -0.24
CA ASN A 203 6.27 22.11 -1.62
C ASN A 203 7.20 20.97 -2.04
N ASN A 204 6.98 20.47 -3.25
CA ASN A 204 7.66 19.32 -3.84
C ASN A 204 7.40 17.99 -3.13
N LEU A 205 6.36 17.89 -2.29
CA LEU A 205 5.95 16.62 -1.71
C LEU A 205 5.60 15.63 -2.82
N LYS A 206 6.10 14.40 -2.69
CA LYS A 206 5.77 13.29 -3.58
C LYS A 206 4.80 12.38 -2.87
N VAL A 207 3.65 12.15 -3.49
CA VAL A 207 2.62 11.22 -3.02
C VAL A 207 2.52 10.09 -4.02
N ASP A 208 2.58 8.86 -3.54
CA ASP A 208 2.44 7.62 -4.30
C ASP A 208 1.19 6.89 -3.81
N VAL A 209 0.28 6.59 -4.73
CA VAL A 209 -0.94 5.81 -4.51
C VAL A 209 -0.78 4.50 -5.25
N GLN A 210 -0.62 3.43 -4.49
CA GLN A 210 -0.53 2.07 -5.00
C GLN A 210 -1.93 1.48 -5.05
N ARG A 211 -2.40 1.19 -6.27
CA ARG A 211 -3.69 0.57 -6.52
C ARG A 211 -3.58 -0.93 -6.32
N ILE A 212 -4.30 -1.48 -5.35
CA ILE A 212 -4.23 -2.90 -5.02
C ILE A 212 -5.61 -3.53 -5.24
N ASP A 213 -5.70 -4.36 -6.27
CA ASP A 213 -6.92 -5.12 -6.58
C ASP A 213 -6.71 -6.60 -6.28
N ILE A 214 -7.67 -7.17 -5.58
CA ILE A 214 -7.73 -8.60 -5.27
C ILE A 214 -8.98 -9.16 -5.94
N THR A 215 -8.79 -10.01 -6.94
CA THR A 215 -9.87 -10.62 -7.71
C THR A 215 -9.80 -12.14 -7.60
N GLU A 216 -10.94 -12.80 -7.80
CA GLU A 216 -11.00 -14.25 -7.94
C GLU A 216 -11.22 -14.57 -9.43
N SER A 217 -10.41 -15.48 -9.97
CA SER A 217 -10.54 -16.00 -11.32
C SER A 217 -10.73 -17.50 -11.26
N THR A 218 -11.71 -18.03 -11.97
CA THR A 218 -11.96 -19.46 -12.07
C THR A 218 -11.60 -19.94 -13.46
N GLU A 219 -10.77 -20.96 -13.53
CA GLU A 219 -10.30 -21.57 -14.77
C GLU A 219 -10.53 -23.08 -14.71
N THR A 220 -10.87 -23.68 -15.85
CA THR A 220 -11.07 -25.14 -15.97
C THR A 220 -9.95 -25.72 -16.82
N GLY A 221 -9.35 -26.81 -16.35
CA GLY A 221 -8.27 -27.48 -17.06
C GLY A 221 -8.23 -28.97 -16.78
N ASP A 222 -7.45 -29.68 -17.59
CA ASP A 222 -7.17 -31.09 -17.38
C ASP A 222 -6.27 -31.26 -16.15
N TYR A 223 -6.50 -32.33 -15.39
CA TYR A 223 -5.61 -32.70 -14.29
C TYR A 223 -5.45 -34.22 -14.23
N GLU A 224 -4.32 -34.65 -13.66
CA GLU A 224 -4.04 -36.07 -13.40
C GLU A 224 -3.94 -36.32 -11.90
N ALA A 225 -4.60 -37.37 -11.42
CA ALA A 225 -4.46 -37.82 -10.04
C ALA A 225 -3.11 -38.52 -9.82
N GLU A 226 -2.64 -38.56 -8.56
CA GLU A 226 -1.43 -39.30 -8.19
C GLU A 226 -1.52 -40.79 -8.61
N PRO A 227 -0.45 -41.36 -9.17
CA PRO A 227 -0.46 -42.73 -9.64
C PRO A 227 -0.53 -43.74 -8.48
N ASN A 228 -1.19 -44.87 -8.73
CA ASN A 228 -1.13 -46.04 -7.86
C ASN A 228 0.10 -46.87 -8.20
N TYR A 229 0.87 -47.27 -7.19
CA TYR A 229 2.03 -48.13 -7.37
C TYR A 229 1.70 -49.58 -7.03
N ILE A 230 2.15 -50.49 -7.88
CA ILE A 230 2.18 -51.93 -7.60
C ILE A 230 3.62 -52.41 -7.58
N ASP A 231 4.00 -53.18 -6.56
CA ASP A 231 5.36 -53.68 -6.44
C ASP A 231 5.55 -54.94 -7.31
N ASP A 232 6.62 -54.95 -8.11
CA ASP A 232 7.03 -56.07 -8.94
C ASP A 232 8.36 -56.66 -8.44
N PRO A 233 8.33 -57.81 -7.74
CA PRO A 233 9.53 -58.44 -7.19
C PRO A 233 10.40 -59.12 -8.26
N GLN A 234 9.94 -59.20 -9.52
CA GLN A 234 10.75 -59.72 -10.62
C GLN A 234 11.56 -58.63 -11.32
N THR A 235 11.12 -57.38 -11.19
CA THR A 235 11.77 -56.22 -11.80
C THR A 235 12.76 -55.58 -10.82
N ALA A 236 13.95 -55.25 -11.32
CA ALA A 236 15.01 -54.60 -10.54
C ALA A 236 14.53 -53.31 -9.88
N GLU A 237 14.94 -53.11 -8.62
CA GLU A 237 14.66 -51.88 -7.87
C GLU A 237 15.01 -50.62 -8.67
N GLY A 238 14.15 -49.61 -8.62
CA GLY A 238 14.30 -48.34 -9.33
C GLY A 238 13.87 -48.37 -10.81
N LYS A 239 13.45 -49.52 -11.35
CA LYS A 239 12.76 -49.57 -12.65
C LYS A 239 11.26 -49.44 -12.47
N GLU A 240 10.64 -48.57 -13.27
CA GLU A 240 9.19 -48.36 -13.28
C GLU A 240 8.62 -48.60 -14.68
N THR A 241 7.41 -49.11 -14.76
CA THR A 241 6.68 -49.31 -16.02
C THR A 241 5.22 -48.97 -15.83
N VAL A 242 4.68 -48.13 -16.72
CA VAL A 242 3.25 -47.80 -16.74
C VAL A 242 2.49 -49.02 -17.22
N VAL A 243 1.67 -49.60 -16.33
CA VAL A 243 0.80 -50.75 -16.63
C VAL A 243 -0.51 -50.27 -17.23
N THR A 244 -1.10 -49.24 -16.61
CA THR A 244 -2.32 -48.59 -17.08
C THR A 244 -2.05 -47.09 -17.12
N PRO A 245 -2.18 -46.42 -18.28
CA PRO A 245 -2.00 -44.96 -18.36
C PRO A 245 -3.10 -44.23 -17.59
N ALA A 246 -2.80 -43.02 -17.12
CA ALA A 246 -3.80 -42.14 -16.53
C ALA A 246 -4.83 -41.74 -17.58
N VAL A 247 -6.05 -41.51 -17.13
CA VAL A 247 -7.07 -40.77 -17.90
C VAL A 247 -7.25 -39.42 -17.22
N PRO A 248 -6.86 -38.31 -17.86
CA PRO A 248 -7.03 -36.97 -17.31
C PRO A 248 -8.50 -36.71 -16.94
N GLY A 249 -8.69 -36.12 -15.76
CA GLY A 249 -9.96 -35.56 -15.34
C GLY A 249 -10.05 -34.08 -15.71
N VAL A 250 -11.16 -33.45 -15.35
CA VAL A 250 -11.37 -32.01 -15.52
C VAL A 250 -11.55 -31.38 -14.15
N ARG A 251 -10.71 -30.39 -13.82
CA ARG A 251 -10.73 -29.67 -12.55
C ARG A 251 -10.99 -28.19 -12.80
N GLU A 252 -11.91 -27.65 -12.03
CA GLU A 252 -12.12 -26.22 -11.88
C GLU A 252 -11.22 -25.71 -10.75
N THR A 253 -10.36 -24.74 -11.05
CA THR A 253 -9.43 -24.13 -10.10
C THR A 253 -9.80 -22.65 -9.94
N THR A 254 -10.10 -22.23 -8.71
CA THR A 254 -10.29 -20.82 -8.38
C THR A 254 -8.99 -20.26 -7.83
N HIS A 255 -8.49 -19.23 -8.51
CA HIS A 255 -7.32 -18.47 -8.14
C HIS A 255 -7.73 -17.16 -7.46
N ARG A 256 -7.04 -16.78 -6.40
CA ARG A 256 -6.99 -15.40 -5.92
C ARG A 256 -5.82 -14.71 -6.60
N ILE A 257 -6.10 -13.66 -7.36
CA ILE A 257 -5.11 -12.86 -8.08
C ILE A 257 -4.99 -11.52 -7.36
N THR A 258 -3.77 -11.16 -6.98
CA THR A 258 -3.46 -9.82 -6.43
C THR A 258 -2.68 -9.04 -7.49
N THR A 259 -3.16 -7.85 -7.81
CA THR A 259 -2.46 -6.92 -8.70
C THR A 259 -2.08 -5.65 -7.96
N VAL A 260 -0.91 -5.10 -8.26
CA VAL A 260 -0.43 -3.81 -7.77
C VAL A 260 -0.17 -2.91 -8.98
N ASN A 261 -0.84 -1.77 -9.06
CA ASN A 261 -0.81 -0.86 -10.20
C ASN A 261 -1.12 -1.57 -11.54
N GLY A 262 -2.06 -2.52 -11.51
CA GLY A 262 -2.47 -3.31 -12.67
C GLY A 262 -1.51 -4.45 -13.07
N VAL A 263 -0.43 -4.67 -12.33
CA VAL A 263 0.53 -5.76 -12.57
C VAL A 263 0.28 -6.90 -11.57
N GLU A 264 0.13 -8.14 -12.04
CA GLU A 264 -0.02 -9.32 -11.18
C GLU A 264 1.24 -9.55 -10.33
N THR A 265 1.08 -9.53 -9.01
CA THR A 265 2.16 -9.75 -8.05
C THR A 265 2.05 -11.08 -7.32
N ALA A 266 0.84 -11.66 -7.24
CA ALA A 266 0.60 -12.95 -6.61
C ALA A 266 -0.62 -13.65 -7.24
N ARG A 267 -0.55 -14.98 -7.28
CA ARG A 267 -1.62 -15.87 -7.72
C ARG A 267 -1.62 -17.13 -6.85
N ASP A 268 -2.66 -17.30 -6.04
CA ASP A 268 -2.81 -18.43 -5.13
C ASP A 268 -4.03 -19.27 -5.53
N ILE A 269 -3.92 -20.60 -5.45
CA ILE A 269 -5.08 -21.49 -5.57
C ILE A 269 -5.84 -21.46 -4.24
N ILE A 270 -7.11 -21.08 -4.27
CA ILE A 270 -7.95 -21.01 -3.07
C ILE A 270 -9.04 -22.08 -3.04
N LYS A 271 -9.33 -22.69 -4.19
CA LYS A 271 -10.33 -23.76 -4.31
C LYS A 271 -10.03 -24.62 -5.52
N GLU A 272 -10.19 -25.93 -5.37
CA GLU A 272 -10.17 -26.91 -6.44
C GLU A 272 -11.46 -27.73 -6.38
N VAL A 273 -12.10 -27.95 -7.52
CA VAL A 273 -13.29 -28.79 -7.66
C VAL A 273 -13.11 -29.72 -8.84
N ASP A 274 -13.06 -31.02 -8.58
CA ASP A 274 -13.02 -32.03 -9.64
C ASP A 274 -14.42 -32.15 -10.27
N ILE A 275 -14.56 -31.69 -11.52
CA ILE A 275 -15.81 -31.77 -12.29
C ILE A 275 -15.97 -33.16 -12.89
N THR A 276 -14.90 -33.65 -13.52
CA THR A 276 -14.78 -35.04 -13.98
C THR A 276 -13.59 -35.67 -13.27
N PRO A 277 -13.77 -36.75 -12.49
CA PRO A 277 -12.68 -37.36 -11.74
C PRO A 277 -11.63 -37.94 -12.70
N SER A 278 -10.34 -37.71 -12.41
CA SER A 278 -9.24 -38.36 -13.11
C SER A 278 -9.15 -39.84 -12.71
N THR A 279 -8.81 -40.70 -13.67
CA THR A 279 -8.41 -42.08 -13.36
C THR A 279 -6.89 -42.13 -13.23
N PRO A 280 -6.33 -42.43 -12.05
CA PRO A 280 -4.90 -42.45 -11.84
C PRO A 280 -4.22 -43.55 -12.66
N ALA A 281 -2.98 -43.29 -13.09
CA ALA A 281 -2.16 -44.33 -13.70
C ALA A 281 -1.85 -45.44 -12.70
N THR A 282 -1.63 -46.66 -13.19
CA THR A 282 -1.03 -47.75 -12.40
C THR A 282 0.40 -47.96 -12.86
N ILE A 283 1.35 -47.73 -11.97
CA ILE A 283 2.79 -47.88 -12.23
C ILE A 283 3.28 -49.13 -11.51
N SER A 284 3.85 -50.07 -12.26
CA SER A 284 4.60 -51.18 -11.70
C SER A 284 6.00 -50.71 -11.33
N ARG A 285 6.36 -50.83 -10.06
CA ARG A 285 7.67 -50.45 -9.52
C ARG A 285 8.44 -51.71 -9.14
N GLY A 286 9.63 -51.88 -9.74
CA GLY A 286 10.52 -52.97 -9.40
C GLY A 286 10.95 -52.91 -7.93
N THR A 287 10.90 -54.04 -7.25
CA THR A 287 11.32 -54.21 -5.86
C THR A 287 12.34 -55.33 -5.68
N LYS A 288 12.84 -55.91 -6.79
CA LYS A 288 13.93 -56.88 -6.74
C LYS A 288 15.21 -56.15 -6.31
N ALA A 289 15.50 -56.23 -5.00
CA ALA A 289 16.71 -55.71 -4.41
C ALA A 289 17.94 -56.31 -5.11
N ALA A 290 18.93 -55.47 -5.39
CA ALA A 290 20.24 -55.96 -5.78
C ALA A 290 20.89 -56.69 -4.59
N PRO A 291 21.73 -57.70 -4.84
CA PRO A 291 22.55 -58.31 -3.80
C PRO A 291 23.38 -57.23 -3.10
N SER A 292 23.47 -57.25 -1.77
CA SER A 292 24.35 -56.32 -1.07
C SER A 292 25.76 -56.91 -0.97
N VAL A 293 26.76 -56.15 -1.40
CA VAL A 293 28.18 -56.53 -1.27
C VAL A 293 28.93 -55.38 -0.62
N ALA A 294 29.63 -55.67 0.48
CA ALA A 294 30.46 -54.69 1.18
C ALA A 294 31.47 -54.03 0.23
N SER A 295 31.71 -52.72 0.41
CA SER A 295 32.75 -51.98 -0.29
C SER A 295 34.14 -52.44 0.19
N GLY A 296 35.09 -52.60 -0.74
CA GLY A 296 36.43 -53.11 -0.43
C GLY A 296 36.48 -54.62 -0.25
N SER A 297 35.51 -55.35 -0.83
CA SER A 297 35.52 -56.81 -0.84
C SER A 297 36.70 -57.34 -1.66
N VAL A 298 37.06 -58.61 -1.44
CA VAL A 298 38.06 -59.31 -2.27
C VAL A 298 37.77 -59.16 -3.77
N TRP A 299 36.48 -59.12 -4.14
CA TRP A 299 36.04 -58.95 -5.51
C TRP A 299 36.42 -57.60 -6.12
N ASP A 300 36.48 -56.53 -5.33
CA ASP A 300 36.93 -55.22 -5.81
C ASP A 300 38.41 -55.21 -6.16
N THR A 301 39.21 -55.87 -5.31
CA THR A 301 40.65 -56.00 -5.55
C THR A 301 40.91 -56.87 -6.78
N LEU A 302 40.10 -57.91 -6.96
CA LEU A 302 40.15 -58.75 -8.15
C LEU A 302 39.76 -57.98 -9.40
N ALA A 303 38.66 -57.22 -9.37
CA ALA A 303 38.24 -56.37 -10.48
C ALA A 303 39.25 -55.26 -10.82
N GLN A 304 39.98 -54.76 -9.82
CA GLN A 304 41.09 -53.83 -10.06
C GLN A 304 42.21 -54.47 -10.88
N CYS A 305 42.53 -55.74 -10.61
CA CYS A 305 43.55 -56.47 -11.34
C CYS A 305 43.06 -56.88 -12.75
N GLU A 306 41.83 -57.36 -12.86
CA GLU A 306 41.26 -57.93 -14.09
C GLU A 306 40.81 -56.86 -15.09
N ALA A 307 40.25 -55.75 -14.61
CA ALA A 307 39.58 -54.72 -15.42
C ALA A 307 39.99 -53.28 -15.08
N GLY A 308 41.02 -53.09 -14.25
CA GLY A 308 41.41 -51.76 -13.78
C GLY A 308 40.36 -51.08 -12.88
N GLY A 309 39.42 -51.87 -12.34
CA GLY A 309 38.32 -51.39 -11.51
C GLY A 309 37.07 -50.98 -12.30
N ASN A 310 37.09 -51.11 -13.63
CA ASN A 310 35.95 -50.77 -14.48
C ASN A 310 34.97 -51.95 -14.60
N TRP A 311 33.87 -51.88 -13.85
CA TRP A 311 32.83 -52.93 -13.83
C TRP A 311 32.02 -53.04 -15.14
N SER A 312 32.05 -52.02 -15.99
CA SER A 312 31.36 -52.02 -17.30
C SER A 312 32.31 -52.19 -18.47
N ILE A 313 33.52 -52.75 -18.24
CA ILE A 313 34.50 -52.93 -19.31
C ILE A 313 34.02 -53.92 -20.37
N ASN A 314 34.14 -53.53 -21.64
CA ASN A 314 33.92 -54.40 -22.78
C ASN A 314 34.87 -53.95 -23.91
N THR A 315 35.97 -54.67 -24.06
CA THR A 315 37.05 -54.33 -25.00
C THR A 315 36.96 -55.10 -26.32
N GLY A 316 35.93 -55.94 -26.48
CA GLY A 316 35.80 -56.85 -27.62
C GLY A 316 36.73 -58.07 -27.57
N ASN A 317 37.40 -58.33 -26.44
CA ASN A 317 38.32 -59.47 -26.26
C ASN A 317 37.63 -60.80 -25.91
N GLY A 318 36.29 -60.83 -25.88
CA GLY A 318 35.49 -62.01 -25.52
C GLY A 318 35.21 -62.18 -24.02
N TYR A 319 35.67 -61.25 -23.18
CA TYR A 319 35.39 -61.18 -21.74
C TYR A 319 34.68 -59.86 -21.39
N TYR A 320 33.85 -59.92 -20.35
CA TYR A 320 32.90 -58.86 -20.03
C TYR A 320 32.93 -58.52 -18.54
N GLY A 321 32.85 -57.22 -18.24
CA GLY A 321 32.66 -56.70 -16.90
C GLY A 321 33.91 -56.76 -16.01
N GLY A 322 33.78 -56.26 -14.78
CA GLY A 322 34.90 -56.05 -13.87
C GLY A 322 35.68 -57.31 -13.51
N LEU A 323 35.02 -58.46 -13.56
CA LEU A 323 35.61 -59.78 -13.27
C LEU A 323 35.86 -60.62 -14.53
N GLN A 324 35.85 -59.98 -15.71
CA GLN A 324 36.24 -60.62 -16.98
C GLN A 324 35.53 -61.97 -17.21
N PHE A 325 34.20 -62.00 -17.14
CA PHE A 325 33.43 -63.20 -17.43
C PHE A 325 33.43 -63.51 -18.92
N SER A 326 33.56 -64.77 -19.31
CA SER A 326 33.12 -65.20 -20.64
C SER A 326 31.59 -65.20 -20.70
N ALA A 327 31.00 -64.94 -21.87
CA ALA A 327 29.53 -64.94 -22.03
C ALA A 327 28.89 -66.31 -21.66
N SER A 328 29.59 -67.41 -21.93
CA SER A 328 29.13 -68.76 -21.60
C SER A 328 29.15 -69.01 -20.09
N THR A 329 30.24 -68.65 -19.40
CA THR A 329 30.33 -68.77 -17.93
C THR A 329 29.31 -67.89 -17.23
N TRP A 330 29.15 -66.64 -17.69
CA TRP A 330 28.14 -65.72 -17.16
C TRP A 330 26.74 -66.32 -17.20
N THR A 331 26.35 -66.82 -18.37
CA THR A 331 25.03 -67.42 -18.57
C THR A 331 24.86 -68.72 -17.79
N ALA A 332 25.87 -69.61 -17.79
CA ALA A 332 25.83 -70.90 -17.12
C ALA A 332 25.64 -70.80 -15.60
N HIS A 333 26.11 -69.72 -14.98
CA HIS A 333 25.97 -69.49 -13.54
C HIS A 333 24.78 -68.57 -13.18
N GLY A 334 23.89 -68.32 -14.15
CA GLY A 334 22.63 -67.61 -13.95
C GLY A 334 22.73 -66.09 -14.04
N GLY A 335 23.81 -65.54 -14.60
CA GLY A 335 23.98 -64.10 -14.81
C GLY A 335 23.03 -63.53 -15.88
N GLY A 336 22.52 -64.39 -16.77
CA GLY A 336 21.53 -64.03 -17.78
C GLY A 336 20.23 -63.44 -17.22
N GLN A 337 19.93 -63.65 -15.92
CA GLN A 337 18.79 -63.02 -15.25
C GLN A 337 18.98 -61.52 -14.99
N TYR A 338 20.22 -61.04 -15.01
CA TYR A 338 20.58 -59.65 -14.74
C TYR A 338 20.84 -58.88 -16.02
N ALA A 339 21.65 -59.45 -16.91
CA ALA A 339 21.93 -58.90 -18.23
C ALA A 339 22.48 -59.97 -19.19
N ALA A 340 22.50 -59.67 -20.50
CA ALA A 340 23.01 -60.60 -21.51
C ALA A 340 24.50 -60.92 -21.33
N THR A 341 25.29 -59.92 -20.94
CA THR A 341 26.72 -60.04 -20.62
C THR A 341 27.03 -59.29 -19.33
N ALA A 342 28.13 -59.65 -18.66
CA ALA A 342 28.45 -59.15 -17.33
C ALA A 342 28.69 -57.62 -17.28
N ASP A 343 29.24 -57.01 -18.33
CA ASP A 343 29.49 -55.56 -18.45
C ASP A 343 28.22 -54.71 -18.38
N GLN A 344 27.06 -55.32 -18.65
CA GLN A 344 25.74 -54.69 -18.60
C GLN A 344 25.03 -54.89 -17.24
N ALA A 345 25.62 -55.66 -16.33
CA ALA A 345 25.09 -55.90 -14.98
C ALA A 345 25.82 -55.01 -13.95
N THR A 346 25.16 -54.71 -12.83
CA THR A 346 25.79 -53.93 -11.75
C THR A 346 26.94 -54.70 -11.13
N ARG A 347 27.85 -53.98 -10.46
CA ARG A 347 28.96 -54.56 -9.69
C ARG A 347 28.47 -55.70 -8.78
N GLU A 348 27.42 -55.45 -8.02
CA GLU A 348 26.91 -56.38 -7.03
C GLU A 348 26.33 -57.65 -7.67
N GLN A 349 25.64 -57.49 -8.81
CA GLN A 349 25.15 -58.61 -9.61
C GLN A 349 26.30 -59.45 -10.17
N GLN A 350 27.37 -58.80 -10.67
CA GLN A 350 28.56 -59.50 -11.13
C GLN A 350 29.24 -60.28 -10.01
N ILE A 351 29.32 -59.69 -8.81
CA ILE A 351 29.90 -60.33 -7.64
C ILE A 351 29.06 -61.51 -7.14
N GLU A 352 27.73 -61.42 -7.20
CA GLU A 352 26.87 -62.56 -6.85
C GLU A 352 27.14 -63.77 -7.77
N ILE A 353 27.23 -63.53 -9.08
CA ILE A 353 27.54 -64.59 -10.05
C ILE A 353 28.97 -65.10 -9.85
N ALA A 354 29.92 -64.22 -9.54
CA ALA A 354 31.30 -64.60 -9.24
C ALA A 354 31.39 -65.48 -8.00
N SER A 355 30.60 -65.19 -6.97
CA SER A 355 30.51 -65.99 -5.75
C SER A 355 29.97 -67.40 -6.05
N LYS A 356 29.03 -67.55 -6.99
CA LYS A 356 28.56 -68.86 -7.47
C LYS A 356 29.64 -69.61 -8.25
N VAL A 357 30.37 -68.93 -9.12
CA VAL A 357 31.50 -69.53 -9.86
C VAL A 357 32.58 -70.00 -8.89
N GLN A 358 33.00 -69.16 -7.94
CA GLN A 358 33.99 -69.49 -6.92
C GLN A 358 33.53 -70.65 -6.04
N ALA A 359 32.26 -70.71 -5.64
CA ALA A 359 31.73 -71.85 -4.89
C ALA A 359 31.81 -73.17 -5.69
N SER A 360 31.72 -73.11 -7.03
CA SER A 360 31.75 -74.28 -7.90
C SER A 360 33.15 -74.74 -8.33
N GLN A 361 34.08 -73.81 -8.52
CA GLN A 361 35.38 -74.04 -9.17
C GLN A 361 36.57 -73.51 -8.37
N GLY A 362 36.34 -72.89 -7.22
CA GLY A 362 37.36 -72.18 -6.44
C GLY A 362 37.84 -70.89 -7.11
N TRP A 363 38.94 -70.32 -6.62
CA TRP A 363 39.56 -69.10 -7.18
C TRP A 363 40.29 -69.32 -8.52
N GLY A 364 40.32 -70.56 -9.02
CA GLY A 364 40.98 -70.95 -10.26
C GLY A 364 40.36 -70.38 -11.53
N ALA A 365 39.16 -69.80 -11.45
CA ALA A 365 38.52 -69.09 -12.57
C ALA A 365 39.22 -67.76 -12.93
N TRP A 366 40.04 -67.21 -12.03
CA TRP A 366 40.80 -65.96 -12.23
C TRP A 366 42.30 -66.13 -11.94
N PRO A 367 42.99 -67.07 -12.61
CA PRO A 367 44.24 -67.66 -12.14
C PRO A 367 45.41 -66.67 -12.03
N ALA A 368 45.47 -65.65 -12.90
CA ALA A 368 46.56 -64.68 -12.91
C ALA A 368 46.46 -63.69 -11.73
N CYS A 369 45.26 -63.14 -11.51
CA CYS A 369 45.05 -62.14 -10.47
C CYS A 369 44.88 -62.77 -9.09
N THR A 370 44.22 -63.93 -8.95
CA THR A 370 44.05 -64.59 -7.64
C THR A 370 45.38 -65.12 -7.10
N SER A 371 46.28 -65.60 -7.98
CA SER A 371 47.65 -65.97 -7.60
C SER A 371 48.44 -64.79 -7.04
N ARG A 372 48.32 -63.61 -7.66
CA ARG A 372 48.97 -62.36 -7.19
C ARG A 372 48.39 -61.85 -5.86
N MET A 373 47.13 -62.18 -5.59
CA MET A 373 46.41 -61.82 -4.36
C MET A 373 46.54 -62.89 -3.25
N GLY A 374 47.16 -64.04 -3.51
CA GLY A 374 47.33 -65.11 -2.53
C GLY A 374 46.06 -65.92 -2.22
N LEU A 375 45.05 -65.87 -3.10
CA LEU A 375 43.80 -66.60 -2.97
C LEU A 375 43.93 -67.96 -3.69
N ARG A 376 43.56 -69.06 -3.02
CA ARG A 376 43.61 -70.42 -3.56
C ARG A 376 42.27 -71.12 -3.41
#